data_AF-A0A651HDQ8-F1
#
_entry.id   AF-A0A651HDQ8-F1
#
_cell.length_a   1.000
_cell.length_b   1.000
_cell.length_c   1.000
_cell.angle_alpha   90.00
_cell.angle_beta   90.00
_cell.angle_gamma   90.00
#
_symmetry.space_group_name_H-M   'P 1'
#
loop_
_entity.id
_entity.type
_entity.pdbx_description
1 polymer ?
#
loop_
_entity_poly.entity_id
_entity_poly.type
_entity_poly.pdbx_seq_one_letter_code
_entity_poly.pdbx_strand_id
1 'polypeptide(L)'
;MKPLSQQPRASRLEMDLAARGLPGAVCLGRYHYRAAQPGLPEHSHAGMLEICYLVKGRQTYEVGGRAWRLRGGDVFVTQPGERHGTGLHPE
;
A
#
# COMPACT_ATOMS: atom_id res chain seq x y z
N MET A 1 7.31 -10.96 -7.50
CA MET A 1 6.81 -9.57 -7.53
C MET A 1 5.85 -9.46 -8.71
N LYS A 2 4.60 -9.01 -8.53
CA LYS A 2 3.77 -8.67 -9.70
C LYS A 2 4.40 -7.46 -10.39
N PRO A 3 4.44 -7.39 -11.72
CA PRO A 3 4.96 -6.22 -12.41
C PRO A 3 4.12 -5.00 -12.02
N LEU A 4 4.78 -3.88 -11.72
CA LEU A 4 4.12 -2.61 -11.45
C LEU A 4 3.29 -2.23 -12.67
N SER A 5 2.05 -1.79 -12.44
CA SER A 5 1.17 -1.33 -13.51
C SER A 5 1.77 -0.05 -14.11
N GLN A 6 2.27 -0.14 -15.35
CA GLN A 6 2.83 1.01 -16.06
C GLN A 6 1.76 2.02 -16.55
N GLN A 7 0.47 1.74 -16.32
CA GLN A 7 -0.62 2.64 -16.67
C GLN A 7 -1.26 3.24 -15.41
N PRO A 8 -1.25 4.58 -15.24
CA PRO A 8 -1.98 5.22 -14.16
C PRO A 8 -3.48 4.99 -14.37
N ARG A 9 -4.14 4.42 -13.36
CA ARG A 9 -5.60 4.56 -13.26
C ARG A 9 -5.87 5.95 -12.69
N ALA A 10 -6.98 6.60 -13.05
CA ALA A 10 -7.28 7.95 -12.54
C ALA A 10 -7.20 8.05 -11.00
N SER A 11 -7.47 6.94 -10.31
CA SER A 11 -7.41 6.79 -8.86
C SER A 11 -6.12 6.19 -8.31
N ARG A 12 -5.17 5.69 -9.12
CA ARG A 12 -3.95 5.02 -8.62
C ARG A 12 -2.75 5.24 -9.54
N LEU A 13 -1.65 5.64 -8.92
CA LEU A 13 -0.35 5.88 -9.49
C LEU A 13 0.66 4.99 -8.78
N GLU A 14 1.51 4.32 -9.53
CA GLU A 14 2.64 3.56 -9.03
C GLU A 14 3.85 3.87 -9.91
N MET A 15 4.98 4.19 -9.29
CA MET A 15 6.22 4.47 -10.00
C MET A 15 7.34 3.62 -9.44
N ASP A 16 8.04 2.92 -10.34
CA ASP A 16 9.35 2.35 -10.05
C ASP A 16 10.36 3.51 -9.95
N LEU A 17 10.90 3.73 -8.76
CA LEU A 17 11.86 4.80 -8.53
C LEU A 17 13.30 4.38 -8.88
N ALA A 18 13.61 3.09 -8.80
CA ALA A 18 14.90 2.56 -9.21
C ALA A 18 15.11 2.75 -10.71
N ALA A 19 14.09 2.46 -11.52
CA ALA A 19 14.09 2.74 -12.96
C ALA A 19 14.21 4.24 -13.31
N ARG A 20 14.01 5.12 -12.32
CA ARG A 20 14.08 6.59 -12.47
C ARG A 20 15.34 7.19 -11.83
N GLY A 21 16.32 6.36 -11.48
CA GLY A 21 17.63 6.80 -11.01
C GLY A 21 17.70 7.14 -9.52
N LEU A 22 16.73 6.71 -8.71
CA LEU A 22 16.77 6.85 -7.25
C LEU A 22 17.16 5.51 -6.59
N PRO A 23 18.46 5.31 -6.29
CA PRO A 23 18.91 4.06 -5.67
C PRO A 23 18.35 3.92 -4.24
N GLY A 24 17.93 2.70 -3.89
CA GLY A 24 17.42 2.36 -2.55
C GLY A 24 15.92 2.62 -2.35
N ALA A 25 15.25 3.36 -3.23
CA ALA A 25 13.80 3.50 -3.25
C ALA A 25 13.20 2.63 -4.36
N VAL A 26 12.36 1.67 -3.99
CA VAL A 26 11.85 0.67 -4.95
C VAL A 26 10.58 1.17 -5.64
N CYS A 27 9.62 1.73 -4.88
CA CYS A 27 8.33 2.14 -5.41
C CYS A 27 7.79 3.38 -4.69
N LEU A 28 7.09 4.25 -5.43
CA LEU A 28 6.22 5.29 -4.88
C LEU A 28 4.80 5.10 -5.43
N GLY A 29 3.86 4.89 -4.51
CA GLY A 29 2.45 4.77 -4.81
C GLY A 29 1.65 5.99 -4.35
N ARG A 30 0.58 6.31 -5.07
CA ARG A 30 -0.49 7.18 -4.59
C ARG A 30 -1.82 6.64 -5.08
N TYR A 31 -2.77 6.47 -4.18
CA TYR A 31 -4.15 6.21 -4.54
C TYR A 31 -5.12 7.25 -3.96
N HIS A 32 -6.18 7.51 -4.69
CA HIS A 32 -7.27 8.41 -4.34
C HIS A 32 -8.59 7.76 -4.73
N TYR A 33 -9.16 7.02 -3.79
CA TYR A 33 -10.44 6.34 -3.98
C TYR A 33 -11.60 7.24 -3.55
N ARG A 34 -12.66 7.26 -4.36
CA ARG A 34 -13.92 7.99 -4.06
C ARG A 34 -15.01 7.06 -3.52
N ALA A 35 -14.77 5.76 -3.56
CA ALA A 35 -15.63 4.69 -3.05
C ALA A 35 -14.74 3.50 -2.67
N ALA A 36 -15.24 2.65 -1.77
CA ALA A 36 -14.58 1.41 -1.38
C ALA A 36 -14.21 0.57 -2.61
N GLN A 37 -12.97 0.09 -2.64
CA GLN A 37 -12.45 -0.84 -3.64
C GLN A 37 -12.50 -2.27 -3.09
N PRO A 38 -12.39 -3.30 -3.95
CA PRO A 38 -12.18 -4.67 -3.49
C PRO A 38 -11.00 -4.75 -2.51
N GLY A 39 -11.10 -5.64 -1.52
CA GLY A 39 -10.05 -5.80 -0.51
C GLY A 39 -8.70 -6.14 -1.13
N LEU A 40 -7.63 -5.62 -0.52
CA LEU A 40 -6.25 -5.90 -0.88
C LEU A 40 -5.89 -7.31 -0.40
N PRO A 41 -5.59 -8.26 -1.31
CA PRO A 41 -5.17 -9.60 -0.93
C PRO A 41 -3.92 -9.56 -0.06
N GLU A 42 -3.79 -10.50 0.87
CA GLU A 42 -2.59 -10.62 1.68
C GLU A 42 -1.35 -10.86 0.81
N HIS A 43 -0.32 -10.06 1.03
CA HIS A 43 0.97 -10.18 0.35
C HIS A 43 2.10 -9.68 1.26
N SER A 44 3.34 -9.73 0.76
CA SER A 44 4.51 -9.24 1.48
C SER A 44 5.59 -8.79 0.48
N HIS A 45 6.52 -7.97 0.98
CA HIS A 45 7.66 -7.49 0.21
C HIS A 45 8.96 -7.84 0.93
N ALA A 46 9.67 -8.86 0.43
CA ALA A 46 10.94 -9.26 1.01
C ALA A 46 11.99 -8.14 0.87
N GLY A 47 12.64 -7.76 1.97
CA GLY A 47 13.73 -6.78 1.99
C GLY A 47 13.30 -5.31 1.83
N MET A 48 12.00 -5.00 1.86
CA MET A 48 11.49 -3.64 1.70
C MET A 48 10.62 -3.24 2.90
N LEU A 49 10.90 -2.07 3.48
CA LEU A 49 9.98 -1.39 4.39
C LEU A 49 8.91 -0.68 3.56
N GLU A 50 7.63 -0.85 3.92
CA GLU A 50 6.55 -0.08 3.31
C GLU A 50 5.96 0.91 4.31
N ILE A 51 5.70 2.13 3.84
CA ILE A 51 5.14 3.23 4.62
C ILE A 51 3.93 3.78 3.88
N CYS A 52 2.76 3.63 4.48
CA CYS A 52 1.49 4.13 3.96
C CYS A 52 0.98 5.28 4.85
N TYR A 53 0.96 6.50 4.30
CA TYR A 53 0.36 7.66 4.96
C TYR A 53 -1.07 7.88 4.46
N LEU A 54 -2.05 7.86 5.38
CA LEU A 54 -3.44 8.11 5.03
C LEU A 54 -3.76 9.61 5.14
N VAL A 55 -3.83 10.31 4.00
CA VAL A 55 -4.13 11.76 3.98
C VAL A 55 -5.49 12.08 4.61
N LYS A 56 -6.54 11.33 4.25
CA LYS A 56 -7.92 11.52 4.73
C LYS A 56 -8.74 10.25 4.57
N GLY A 57 -9.83 10.13 5.32
CA GLY A 57 -10.75 8.99 5.24
C GLY A 57 -10.44 7.92 6.28
N ARG A 58 -10.72 6.66 5.95
CA ARG A 58 -10.49 5.49 6.80
C ARG A 58 -9.98 4.34 5.95
N GLN A 59 -9.02 3.58 6.48
CA GLN A 59 -8.51 2.36 5.87
C GLN A 59 -8.34 1.32 6.97
N THR A 60 -8.66 0.06 6.70
CA THR A 60 -8.27 -1.03 7.60
C THR A 60 -7.19 -1.86 6.93
N TYR A 61 -6.08 -2.08 7.63
CA TYR A 61 -5.09 -3.08 7.26
C TYR A 61 -5.13 -4.23 8.26
N GLU A 62 -4.72 -5.41 7.83
CA GLU A 62 -4.56 -6.59 8.66
C GLU A 62 -3.13 -7.11 8.55
N VAL A 63 -2.54 -7.43 9.70
CA VAL A 63 -1.19 -8.01 9.83
C VAL A 63 -1.23 -9.07 10.91
N GLY A 64 -0.82 -10.30 10.58
CA GLY A 64 -0.79 -11.40 11.55
C GLY A 64 -2.14 -11.64 12.24
N GLY A 65 -3.25 -11.48 11.50
CA GLY A 65 -4.62 -11.62 12.03
C GLY A 65 -5.11 -10.47 12.90
N ARG A 66 -4.32 -9.39 13.06
CA ARG A 66 -4.72 -8.18 13.78
C ARG A 66 -5.10 -7.06 12.82
N ALA A 67 -6.29 -6.51 13.01
CA ALA A 67 -6.78 -5.36 12.26
C ALA A 67 -6.27 -4.03 12.85
N TRP A 68 -5.81 -3.14 11.98
CA TRP A 68 -5.35 -1.78 12.23
C TRP A 68 -6.28 -0.81 11.49
N ARG A 69 -7.03 -0.01 12.25
CA ARG A 69 -8.06 0.89 11.71
C ARG A 69 -7.53 2.32 11.68
N LEU A 70 -7.06 2.75 10.52
CA LEU A 70 -6.50 4.08 10.30
C LEU A 70 -7.60 5.12 10.09
N ARG A 71 -7.28 6.36 10.46
CA ARG A 71 -7.97 7.60 10.08
C ARG A 71 -6.98 8.56 9.44
N GLY A 72 -7.50 9.63 8.82
CA GLY A 72 -6.67 10.69 8.23
C GLY A 72 -5.60 11.20 9.22
N GLY A 73 -4.36 11.28 8.74
CA GLY A 73 -3.17 11.64 9.51
C GLY A 73 -2.36 10.44 10.04
N ASP A 74 -2.92 9.23 10.04
CA ASP A 74 -2.20 8.04 10.52
C ASP A 74 -1.17 7.56 9.50
N VAL A 75 -0.07 6.99 10.02
CA VAL A 75 0.96 6.28 9.25
C VAL A 75 0.89 4.80 9.61
N PHE A 76 0.81 3.94 8.60
CA PHE A 76 0.94 2.50 8.73
C PHE A 76 2.28 2.06 8.16
N VAL A 77 3.01 1.25 8.91
CA VAL A 77 4.35 0.78 8.56
C VAL A 77 4.34 -0.74 8.63
N THR A 78 4.77 -1.40 7.56
CA THR A 78 4.97 -2.86 7.54
C THR A 78 6.44 -3.18 7.39
N GLN A 79 6.90 -4.14 8.20
CA GLN A 79 8.30 -4.55 8.21
C GLN A 79 8.67 -5.35 6.95
N PRO A 80 9.97 -5.43 6.59
CA PRO A 80 10.41 -6.30 5.52
C PRO A 80 9.90 -7.73 5.65
N GLY A 81 9.18 -8.20 4.63
CA GLY A 81 8.58 -9.54 4.59
C GLY A 81 7.32 -9.72 5.44
N GLU A 82 6.85 -8.69 6.14
CA GLU A 82 5.64 -8.78 6.95
C GLU A 82 4.40 -8.92 6.06
N ARG A 83 3.60 -9.96 6.31
CA ARG A 83 2.39 -10.24 5.55
C ARG A 83 1.28 -9.27 5.94
N HIS A 84 0.71 -8.61 4.95
CA HIS A 84 -0.32 -7.61 5.16
C HIS A 84 -1.32 -7.54 4.00
N GLY A 85 -2.52 -7.08 4.30
CA GLY A 85 -3.62 -6.86 3.35
C GLY A 85 -4.74 -6.07 4.03
N THR A 86 -5.97 -6.13 3.52
CA THR A 86 -7.14 -5.55 4.22
C THR A 86 -7.99 -6.60 4.95
N GLY A 87 -7.58 -7.87 4.94
CA GLY A 87 -8.36 -8.96 5.52
C GLY A 87 -9.73 -9.09 4.82
N LEU A 88 -10.82 -9.09 5.60
CA LEU A 88 -12.20 -9.10 5.08
C LEU A 88 -12.75 -7.69 4.78
N HIS A 89 -11.92 -6.64 4.93
CA HIS A 89 -12.34 -5.26 4.70
C HIS A 89 -12.03 -4.79 3.28
N PRO A 90 -12.79 -3.82 2.75
CA PRO A 90 -12.43 -3.17 1.49
C PRO A 90 -11.16 -2.30 1.63
N GLU A 91 -10.57 -1.95 0.50
CA GLU A 91 -9.57 -0.88 0.38
C GLU A 91 -10.28 0.47 0.20
#